data_AF-A0A348TMP7-F1
#
_entry.id   AF-A0A348TMP7-F1
#
_cell.length_a   1.000
_cell.length_b   1.000
_cell.length_c   1.000
_cell.angle_alpha   90.00
_cell.angle_beta   90.00
_cell.angle_gamma   90.00
#
_symmetry.space_group_name_H-M   'P 1'
#
loop_
_entity.id
_entity.type
_entity.pdbx_description
1 polymer ?
#
loop_
_entity_poly.entity_id
_entity_poly.type
_entity_poly.pdbx_seq_one_letter_code
_entity_poly.pdbx_strand_id
1 'polypeptide(L)' 'MDAKVTLSFDESVLASAKAYAEARHISLSRFTELLFRKLTAKKYDTLEELPVADWVNILAESDVQYKRAAK' A
#
# COMPACT_ATOMS: atom_id res chain seq x y z
N MET A 1 -12.10 -6.21 -3.74
CA MET A 1 -11.21 -7.05 -2.92
C MET A 1 -11.94 -8.37 -2.73
N ASP A 2 -11.62 -9.34 -3.58
CA ASP A 2 -12.33 -10.62 -3.69
C ASP A 2 -11.63 -11.77 -2.95
N ALA A 3 -10.39 -11.53 -2.46
CA ALA A 3 -9.58 -12.49 -1.70
C ALA A 3 -9.00 -11.87 -0.42
N LYS A 4 -8.79 -12.70 0.61
CA LYS A 4 -8.26 -12.30 1.94
C LYS A 4 -6.84 -12.84 2.14
N VAL A 5 -5.97 -12.00 2.70
CA VAL A 5 -4.64 -12.39 3.18
C VAL A 5 -4.60 -12.15 4.70
N THR A 6 -4.09 -13.12 5.46
CA THR A 6 -3.84 -12.98 6.90
C THR A 6 -2.33 -13.00 7.12
N LEU A 7 -1.79 -11.96 7.75
CA LEU A 7 -0.37 -11.79 8.03
C LEU A 7 -0.19 -11.55 9.53
N SER A 8 0.80 -12.20 10.12
CA SER A 8 1.23 -11.92 11.49
C SER A 8 2.35 -10.88 11.45
N PHE A 9 2.17 -9.79 12.19
CA PHE A 9 3.16 -8.72 12.33
C PHE A 9 3.40 -8.44 13.81
N ASP A 10 4.57 -7.89 14.11
CA ASP A 10 4.79 -7.22 15.39
C ASP A 10 3.79 -6.07 15.55
N GLU A 11 3.23 -5.94 16.75
CA GLU A 11 2.19 -4.95 17.05
C GLU A 11 2.68 -3.52 16.82
N SER A 12 3.92 -3.23 17.21
CA SER A 12 4.56 -1.92 17.03
C SER A 12 4.70 -1.54 15.56
N VAL A 13 5.11 -2.50 14.72
CA VAL A 13 5.24 -2.32 13.27
C VAL A 13 3.86 -2.08 12.65
N LEU A 14 2.86 -2.85 13.06
CA LEU A 14 1.49 -2.71 12.57
C LEU A 14 0.91 -1.33 12.93
N ALA A 15 1.16 -0.86 14.16
CA ALA A 15 0.73 0.46 14.60
C ALA A 15 1.37 1.59 13.78
N SER A 16 2.69 1.53 13.57
CA SER A 16 3.40 2.51 12.73
C SER A 16 2.90 2.50 11.28
N ALA A 17 2.68 1.32 10.70
CA ALA A 17 2.18 1.19 9.33
C ALA A 17 0.75 1.75 9.17
N LYS A 18 -0.13 1.51 10.15
CA LYS A 18 -1.49 2.08 10.17
C LYS A 18 -1.44 3.61 10.25
N ALA A 19 -0.69 4.16 11.19
CA ALA A 19 -0.55 5.61 11.35
C ALA A 19 0.01 6.26 10.07
N TYR A 20 0.99 5.62 9.42
CA TYR A 20 1.58 6.08 8.17
C TYR A 20 0.55 6.16 7.03
N ALA A 21 -0.30 5.13 6.90
CA ALA A 21 -1.35 5.08 5.89
C ALA A 21 -2.46 6.10 6.19
N GLU A 22 -2.89 6.22 7.44
CA GLU A 22 -3.91 7.18 7.88
C GLU A 22 -3.48 8.63 7.64
N ALA A 23 -2.21 8.96 7.90
CA ALA A 23 -1.64 10.28 7.62
C ALA A 23 -1.67 10.66 6.13
N ARG A 24 -1.85 9.66 5.24
CA ARG A 24 -1.98 9.83 3.77
C ARG A 24 -3.41 9.56 3.29
N HIS A 25 -4.38 9.57 4.19
CA HIS A 25 -5.80 9.34 3.91
C HIS A 25 -6.09 8.01 3.16
N ILE A 26 -5.26 6.99 3.38
CA ILE A 26 -5.40 5.67 2.75
C ILE A 26 -5.46 4.56 3.81
N SER A 27 -6.23 3.51 3.56
CA SER A 27 -6.24 2.34 4.46
C SER A 27 -5.00 1.47 4.26
N LEU A 28 -4.56 0.79 5.34
CA LEU A 28 -3.42 -0.13 5.29
C LEU A 28 -3.61 -1.23 4.23
N SER A 29 -4.82 -1.77 4.10
CA SER A 29 -5.16 -2.79 3.09
C SER A 29 -4.99 -2.27 1.66
N ARG A 30 -5.36 -1.02 1.42
CA ARG A 30 -5.25 -0.39 0.10
C ARG A 30 -3.80 -0.02 -0.22
N PHE A 31 -3.05 0.44 0.78
CA PHE A 31 -1.62 0.67 0.68
C PHE A 31 -0.87 -0.63 0.31
N THR A 32 -1.17 -1.74 0.98
CA THR A 32 -0.56 -3.05 0.68
C THR A 32 -0.96 -3.58 -0.69
N GLU A 33 -2.21 -3.43 -1.13
CA GLU A 33 -2.61 -3.81 -2.49
C GLU A 33 -1.88 -2.98 -3.56
N LEU A 34 -1.72 -1.68 -3.35
CA LEU A 34 -0.97 -0.82 -4.27
C LEU A 34 0.50 -1.23 -4.34
N LEU A 35 1.13 -1.56 -3.20
CA LEU A 35 2.48 -2.10 -3.18
C LEU A 35 2.58 -3.40 -3.98
N PHE A 36 1.69 -4.37 -3.76
CA PHE A 36 1.71 -5.62 -4.52
C PHE A 36 1.50 -5.41 -6.02
N ARG A 37 0.60 -4.50 -6.42
CA ARG A 37 0.43 -4.13 -7.83
C ARG A 37 1.71 -3.54 -8.42
N LYS A 38 2.40 -2.65 -7.69
CA LYS A 38 3.64 -2.04 -8.17
C LYS A 38 4.80 -3.02 -8.24
N LEU A 39 4.92 -3.92 -7.25
CA LEU A 39 5.90 -5.01 -7.22
C LEU A 39 5.71 -5.99 -8.39
N THR A 40 4.47 -6.28 -8.77
CA THR A 40 4.16 -7.25 -9.84
C THR A 40 4.05 -6.62 -11.23
N ALA A 41 3.90 -5.29 -11.33
CA ALA A 41 3.78 -4.58 -12.61
C ALA A 41 5.08 -4.49 -13.41
N LYS A 42 6.24 -4.58 -12.74
CA LYS A 42 7.56 -4.65 -13.39
C LYS A 42 8.34 -5.82 -12.81
N LYS A 43 9.18 -6.43 -13.64
CA LYS A 43 10.16 -7.42 -13.17
C LYS A 43 11.30 -6.63 -12.53
N TYR A 44 11.35 -6.63 -11.20
CA TYR A 44 12.51 -6.21 -10.44
C TYR A 44 13.24 -7.49 -10.04
N ASP A 45 14.52 -7.60 -10.38
CA ASP A 45 15.34 -8.78 -10.09
C ASP A 45 15.96 -8.68 -8.69
N THR A 46 16.18 -7.46 -8.18
CA THR A 46 16.64 -7.23 -6.80
C THR A 46 15.80 -6.18 -6.05
N LEU A 47 15.90 -6.22 -4.71
CA LEU A 47 15.20 -5.29 -3.82
C LEU A 47 15.67 -3.83 -4.03
N GLU A 48 16.91 -3.65 -4.45
CA GLU A 48 17.55 -2.33 -4.65
C GLU A 48 17.01 -1.61 -5.90
N GLU A 49 16.44 -2.37 -6.84
CA GLU A 49 15.78 -1.81 -8.03
C GLU A 49 14.38 -1.28 -7.73
N LEU A 50 13.83 -1.55 -6.53
CA LEU A 50 12.52 -1.07 -6.15
C LEU A 50 12.56 0.45 -5.95
N PRO A 51 11.80 1.23 -6.74
CA PRO A 51 11.73 2.68 -6.55
C PRO A 51 10.75 3.01 -5.41
N VAL A 52 11.09 2.54 -4.20
CA VAL A 52 10.25 2.69 -2.99
C VAL A 52 9.98 4.17 -2.71
N ALA A 53 10.98 5.04 -2.91
CA ALA A 53 10.85 6.48 -2.73
C ALA A 53 9.80 7.10 -3.67
N ASP A 54 9.82 6.75 -4.96
CA ASP A 54 8.82 7.23 -5.92
C ASP A 54 7.42 6.73 -5.58
N TRP A 55 7.32 5.52 -5.04
CA TRP A 55 6.03 4.97 -4.65
C TRP A 55 5.44 5.68 -3.44
N VAL A 56 6.27 6.02 -2.47
CA VAL A 56 5.90 6.83 -1.30
C VAL A 56 5.43 8.22 -1.71
N ASN A 57 6.12 8.85 -2.66
CA ASN A 57 5.74 10.18 -3.17
C ASN A 57 4.40 10.15 -3.90
N ILE A 58 4.17 9.16 -4.76
CA ILE A 58 2.88 8.98 -5.45
C ILE A 58 1.74 8.81 -4.43
N LEU A 59 1.96 8.08 -3.33
CA LEU A 59 0.95 7.88 -2.29
C LEU A 59 0.69 9.14 -1.44
N ALA A 60 1.66 10.05 -1.36
CA ALA A 60 1.47 11.35 -0.71
C ALA A 60 0.68 12.32 -1.61
N GLU A 61 0.78 12.19 -2.93
CA GLU A 61 0.09 13.06 -3.89
C GLU A 61 -1.30 12.59 -4.29
N SER A 62 -1.61 11.31 -4.09
CA SER A 62 -2.84 10.73 -4.64
C SER A 62 -4.01 10.83 -3.67
N ASP A 63 -4.87 11.83 -3.86
CA ASP A 63 -6.27 11.85 -3.40
C ASP A 63 -7.06 10.79 -4.20
N VAL A 64 -6.77 9.49 -4.01
CA VAL A 64 -7.44 8.41 -4.75
C VAL A 64 -8.84 8.22 -4.18
N GLN A 65 -9.74 9.12 -4.53
CA GLN A 65 -11.19 9.04 -4.30
C GLN A 65 -11.72 7.72 -4.88
N TYR A 66 -12.01 6.76 -4.02
CA TYR A 66 -12.69 5.53 -4.44
C TYR A 66 -14.19 5.79 -4.46
N LYS A 67 -14.78 5.90 -5.65
CA LYS A 67 -16.22 5.74 -5.81
C LYS A 67 -16.55 4.30 -5.38
N ARG A 68 -17.12 4.14 -4.19
CA ARG A 68 -17.80 2.89 -3.83
C ARG A 68 -18.83 2.66 -4.94
N ALA A 69 -18.71 1.57 -5.69
CA ALA A 69 -19.81 1.12 -6.53
C ALA A 69 -20.99 0.91 -5.57
N ALA A 70 -22.01 1.77 -5.70
CA ALA A 70 -23.25 1.63 -4.96
C ALA A 70 -23.85 0.27 -5.31
N LYS A 71 -24.23 -0.46 -4.26
CA LYS A 71 -24.88 -1.76 -4.37
C LYS A 71 -26.33 -1.59 -4.83
#